data_AF-A0A091C215-F1
#
_entry.id   AF-A0A091C215-F1
#
_cell.length_a   1.000
_cell.length_b   1.000
_cell.length_c   1.000
_cell.angle_alpha   90.00
_cell.angle_beta   90.00
_cell.angle_gamma   90.00
#
_symmetry.space_group_name_H-M   'P 1'
#
loop_
_entity.id
_entity.type
_entity.pdbx_description
1 polymer ?
#
loop_
_entity_poly.entity_id
_entity_poly.type
_entity_poly.pdbx_seq_one_letter_code
_entity_poly.pdbx_strand_id
1 'polypeptide(L)'
;MFYEKEISITKLAQKNNLSEASIFRRLKIINRMLAEFDIQFRNKKLIGRQLQIQRFYFQLFYKAVPSDHLTYLNTKDSLNHLINVIKNDFQLHLSQKQEQMLSLQLHVMQRRLDYRQIIKN
;
A
#
# COMPACT_ATOMS: atom_id res chain seq x y z
N MET A 1 -2.97 7.40 4.80
CA MET A 1 -1.71 7.41 4.02
C MET A 1 -1.71 6.34 2.92
N PHE A 2 -1.94 5.07 3.22
CA PHE A 2 -2.11 4.04 2.17
C PHE A 2 -3.40 4.23 1.36
N TYR A 3 -4.52 4.49 2.07
CA TYR A 3 -5.85 4.69 1.45
C TYR A 3 -6.10 6.12 0.93
N GLU A 4 -5.19 7.06 1.18
CA GLU A 4 -5.36 8.49 0.89
C GLU A 4 -4.23 8.93 -0.05
N LYS A 5 -4.55 9.32 -1.29
CA LYS A 5 -3.54 9.79 -2.26
C LYS A 5 -2.88 11.11 -1.84
N GLU A 6 -3.62 11.94 -1.10
CA GLU A 6 -3.14 13.20 -0.53
C GLU A 6 -3.59 13.30 0.93
N ILE A 7 -2.67 13.71 1.79
CA ILE A 7 -2.89 13.80 3.23
C ILE A 7 -3.12 15.25 3.62
N SER A 8 -4.33 15.61 4.02
CA SER A 8 -4.54 16.91 4.65
C SER A 8 -4.08 16.86 6.11
N ILE A 9 -3.10 17.70 6.46
CA ILE A 9 -2.60 17.85 7.83
C ILE A 9 -3.71 18.28 8.77
N THR A 10 -4.55 19.22 8.33
CA THR A 10 -5.71 19.70 9.07
C THR A 10 -6.71 18.57 9.33
N LYS A 11 -7.02 17.74 8.32
CA LYS A 11 -7.91 16.58 8.51
C LYS A 11 -7.31 15.55 9.45
N LEU A 12 -5.98 15.31 9.38
CA LEU A 12 -5.30 14.42 10.32
C LEU A 12 -5.32 14.95 11.75
N ALA A 13 -5.07 16.24 11.94
CA ALA A 13 -5.12 16.91 13.22
C ALA A 13 -6.50 16.75 13.87
N GLN A 14 -7.56 17.09 13.12
CA GLN A 14 -8.94 16.93 13.54
C GLN A 14 -9.30 15.47 13.86
N LYS A 15 -9.00 14.53 12.95
CA LYS A 15 -9.33 13.11 13.14
C LYS A 15 -8.66 12.48 14.37
N ASN A 16 -7.49 12.99 14.76
CA ASN A 16 -6.72 12.43 15.87
C ASN A 16 -6.82 13.29 17.15
N ASN A 17 -7.62 14.37 17.17
CA ASN A 17 -7.68 15.34 18.26
C ASN A 17 -6.29 15.87 18.67
N LEU A 18 -5.46 16.21 17.68
CA LEU A 18 -4.11 16.72 17.85
C LEU A 18 -3.93 18.09 17.20
N SER A 19 -2.99 18.89 17.68
CA SER A 19 -2.57 20.10 16.97
C SER A 19 -1.82 19.76 15.68
N GLU A 20 -1.88 20.62 14.67
CA GLU A 20 -1.14 20.42 13.42
C GLU A 20 0.38 20.30 13.66
N ALA A 21 0.92 21.09 14.59
CA ALA A 21 2.33 21.00 15.00
C ALA A 21 2.69 19.59 15.53
N SER A 22 1.77 18.94 16.25
CA SER A 22 1.95 17.57 16.74
C SER A 22 1.96 16.56 15.59
N ILE A 23 1.06 16.74 14.60
CA ILE A 23 1.06 15.93 13.38
C ILE A 23 2.37 16.11 12.59
N PHE A 24 2.86 17.34 12.43
CA PHE A 24 4.14 17.61 11.75
C PHE A 24 5.32 16.93 12.46
N ARG A 25 5.38 16.99 13.79
CA ARG A 25 6.44 16.32 14.57
C ARG A 25 6.42 14.80 14.35
N ARG A 26 5.24 14.19 14.39
CA ARG A 26 5.07 12.75 14.12
C ARG A 26 5.43 12.39 12.67
N LEU A 27 5.02 13.20 11.69
CA LEU A 27 5.41 13.01 10.29
C LEU A 27 6.92 13.10 10.08
N LYS A 28 7.61 14.00 10.79
CA LYS A 28 9.07 14.10 10.73
C LYS A 28 9.75 12.83 11.26
N ILE A 29 9.21 12.22 12.31
CA ILE A 29 9.69 10.93 12.84
C ILE A 29 9.43 9.82 11.81
N ILE A 30 8.22 9.75 11.27
CA ILE A 30 7.85 8.79 10.22
C ILE A 30 8.78 8.93 9.01
N ASN A 31 9.07 10.15 8.55
CA ASN A 31 9.99 10.38 7.43
C ASN A 31 11.41 9.90 7.68
N ARG A 32 11.89 9.93 8.92
CA ARG A 32 13.20 9.36 9.26
C ARG A 32 13.20 7.84 9.10
N MET A 33 12.14 7.18 9.55
CA MET A 33 11.99 5.72 9.40
C MET A 33 11.81 5.32 7.93
N LEU A 34 11.09 6.12 7.16
CA LEU A 34 10.86 5.88 5.73
C LEU A 34 12.12 6.09 4.88
N ALA A 35 13.10 6.87 5.37
CA ALA A 35 14.33 7.15 4.65
C ALA A 35 15.13 5.86 4.34
N GLU A 36 15.03 4.83 5.19
CA GLU A 36 15.64 3.51 4.97
C GLU A 36 15.13 2.80 3.69
N PHE A 37 13.97 3.23 3.17
CA PHE A 37 13.33 2.67 1.98
C PHE A 37 13.41 3.62 0.77
N ASP A 38 14.17 4.71 0.85
CA ASP A 38 14.21 5.78 -0.16
C ASP A 38 12.83 6.40 -0.47
N ILE A 39 11.95 6.44 0.54
CA ILE A 39 10.62 7.06 0.45
C ILE A 39 10.46 8.14 1.52
N GLN A 40 9.61 9.13 1.26
CA GLN A 40 9.36 10.22 2.19
C GLN A 40 7.99 10.84 2.00
N PHE A 41 7.36 11.32 3.06
CA PHE A 41 6.24 12.23 2.96
C PHE A 41 6.71 13.66 2.70
N ARG A 42 6.31 14.21 1.56
CA ARG A 42 6.58 15.60 1.18
C ARG A 42 5.35 16.17 0.48
N ASN A 43 4.99 17.42 0.79
CA ASN A 43 3.82 18.09 0.21
C ASN A 43 2.55 17.23 0.23
N LYS A 44 2.23 16.64 1.39
CA LYS A 44 1.03 15.82 1.61
C LYS A 44 1.01 14.48 0.84
N LYS A 45 2.08 14.11 0.15
CA LYS A 45 2.19 12.88 -0.66
C LYS A 45 3.36 12.02 -0.19
N LEU A 46 3.23 10.71 -0.37
CA LEU A 46 4.37 9.80 -0.28
C LEU A 46 5.11 9.84 -1.62
N ILE A 47 6.37 10.29 -1.58
CA ILE A 47 7.27 10.43 -2.71
C ILE A 47 8.38 9.38 -2.61
N GLY A 48 8.79 8.83 -3.74
CA GLY A 48 9.82 7.82 -3.88
C GLY A 48 9.62 7.04 -5.17
N ARG A 49 10.51 6.11 -5.49
CA ARG A 49 10.28 5.19 -6.62
C ARG A 49 9.02 4.37 -6.34
N GLN A 50 8.14 4.24 -7.34
CA GLN A 50 6.89 3.50 -7.17
C GLN A 50 7.12 2.06 -6.67
N LEU A 51 8.15 1.39 -7.17
CA LEU A 51 8.53 0.06 -6.72
C LEU A 51 8.91 0.02 -5.23
N GLN A 52 9.64 1.02 -4.73
CA GLN A 52 10.01 1.10 -3.31
C GLN A 52 8.79 1.31 -2.42
N ILE A 53 7.87 2.18 -2.84
CA ILE A 53 6.61 2.40 -2.12
C ILE A 53 5.77 1.11 -2.06
N GLN A 54 5.67 0.38 -3.17
CA GLN A 54 4.95 -0.89 -3.22
C GLN A 54 5.61 -1.94 -2.32
N ARG A 55 6.93 -2.07 -2.37
CA ARG A 55 7.69 -2.98 -1.51
C ARG A 55 7.50 -2.65 -0.03
N PHE A 56 7.58 -1.37 0.34
CA PHE A 56 7.35 -0.92 1.72
C PHE A 56 5.95 -1.34 2.21
N TYR A 57 4.89 -1.05 1.47
CA TYR A 57 3.54 -1.42 1.89
C TYR A 57 3.31 -2.92 1.92
N PHE A 58 3.85 -3.66 0.94
CA PHE A 58 3.83 -5.11 0.96
C PHE A 58 4.46 -5.65 2.24
N GLN A 59 5.69 -5.23 2.56
CA GLN A 59 6.41 -5.68 3.75
C GLN A 59 5.70 -5.27 5.04
N LEU A 60 5.18 -4.04 5.10
CA LEU A 60 4.45 -3.54 6.26
C LEU A 60 3.22 -4.41 6.53
N PHE A 61 2.38 -4.67 5.53
CA PHE A 61 1.17 -5.47 5.73
C PHE A 61 1.48 -6.93 5.95
N TYR A 62 2.43 -7.51 5.21
CA TYR A 62 2.82 -8.90 5.38
C TYR A 62 3.39 -9.19 6.78
N LYS A 63 4.07 -8.23 7.40
CA LYS A 63 4.62 -8.37 8.76
C LYS A 63 3.65 -7.96 9.88
N ALA A 64 2.81 -6.94 9.64
CA ALA A 64 1.96 -6.36 10.68
C ALA A 64 0.56 -7.00 10.75
N VAL A 65 0.08 -7.62 9.69
CA VAL A 65 -1.25 -8.23 9.63
C VAL A 65 -1.09 -9.75 9.78
N PRO A 66 -1.78 -10.40 10.74
CA PRO A 66 -1.77 -11.85 10.84
C PRO A 66 -2.28 -12.49 9.54
N SER A 67 -1.77 -13.67 9.19
CA SER A 67 -2.10 -14.40 7.96
C SER A 67 -3.60 -14.51 7.70
N ASP A 68 -4.36 -14.75 8.77
CA ASP A 68 -5.80 -15.02 8.70
C ASP A 68 -6.58 -13.74 8.35
N HIS A 69 -6.02 -12.58 8.70
CA HIS A 69 -6.56 -11.26 8.41
C HIS A 69 -6.15 -10.73 7.02
N LEU A 70 -5.09 -11.25 6.41
CA LEU A 70 -4.71 -10.90 5.02
C LEU A 70 -5.82 -11.29 4.03
N THR A 71 -6.54 -12.37 4.32
CA THR A 71 -7.69 -12.84 3.54
C THR A 71 -8.80 -11.78 3.44
N TYR A 72 -8.99 -10.94 4.46
CA TYR A 72 -10.03 -9.90 4.47
C TYR A 72 -9.68 -8.68 3.60
N LEU A 73 -8.38 -8.39 3.41
CA LEU A 73 -7.93 -7.37 2.44
C LEU A 73 -8.21 -7.78 0.99
N ASN A 74 -8.52 -9.07 0.78
CA ASN A 74 -8.71 -9.72 -0.51
C ASN A 74 -10.18 -9.99 -0.89
N THR A 75 -11.14 -9.34 -0.22
CA THR A 75 -12.58 -9.57 -0.39
C THR A 75 -13.19 -9.01 -1.70
N LYS A 76 -12.37 -8.71 -2.72
CA LYS A 76 -12.89 -8.34 -4.03
C LYS A 76 -12.82 -9.53 -4.98
N ASP A 77 -13.98 -10.01 -5.41
CA ASP A 77 -14.12 -11.09 -6.40
C ASP A 77 -13.24 -10.90 -7.62
N SER A 78 -13.04 -9.64 -8.05
CA SER A 78 -12.18 -9.27 -9.19
C SER A 78 -10.71 -9.69 -9.02
N LEU A 79 -10.15 -9.63 -7.80
CA LEU A 79 -8.76 -10.03 -7.55
C LEU A 79 -8.64 -11.55 -7.57
N ASN A 80 -9.61 -12.27 -7.01
CA ASN A 80 -9.64 -13.73 -7.04
C ASN A 80 -9.77 -14.25 -8.48
N HIS A 81 -10.61 -13.61 -9.30
CA HIS A 81 -10.68 -13.93 -10.72
C HIS A 81 -9.36 -13.70 -11.44
N LEU A 82 -8.68 -12.58 -11.21
CA LEU A 82 -7.37 -12.30 -11.82
C LEU A 82 -6.31 -13.33 -11.39
N ILE A 83 -6.27 -13.70 -10.11
CA ILE A 83 -5.35 -14.74 -9.61
C ILE A 83 -5.63 -16.08 -10.31
N ASN A 84 -6.90 -16.45 -10.48
CA ASN A 84 -7.27 -17.69 -11.16
C ASN A 84 -6.89 -17.66 -12.65
N VAL A 85 -7.07 -16.55 -13.35
CA VAL A 85 -6.61 -16.38 -14.74
C VAL A 85 -5.10 -16.56 -14.82
N ILE A 86 -4.32 -15.90 -13.94
CA ILE A 86 -2.86 -16.05 -13.90
C ILE A 86 -2.45 -17.51 -13.62
N LYS A 87 -3.12 -18.18 -12.68
CA LYS A 87 -2.83 -19.59 -12.38
C LYS A 87 -3.06 -20.49 -13.59
N ASN A 88 -4.15 -20.28 -14.32
CA ASN A 88 -4.52 -21.11 -15.45
C ASN A 88 -3.63 -20.84 -16.66
N ASP A 89 -3.43 -19.57 -17.03
CA ASP A 89 -2.66 -19.17 -18.22
C ASP A 89 -1.19 -19.59 -18.11
N PHE A 90 -0.63 -19.53 -16.90
CA PHE A 90 0.76 -19.90 -16.64
C PHE A 90 0.94 -21.28 -16.02
N GLN A 91 -0.14 -22.07 -15.90
CA GLN A 91 -0.13 -23.41 -15.30
C GLN A 91 0.55 -23.46 -13.91
N LEU A 92 0.27 -22.46 -13.06
CA LEU A 92 0.89 -22.32 -11.74
C LEU A 92 0.12 -23.08 -10.67
N HIS A 93 0.84 -23.87 -9.88
CA HIS A 93 0.34 -24.46 -8.64
C HIS A 93 0.84 -23.66 -7.45
N LEU A 94 0.00 -22.75 -6.95
CA LEU A 94 0.32 -21.92 -5.80
C LEU A 94 -0.21 -22.56 -4.51
N SER A 95 0.61 -22.59 -3.47
CA SER A 95 0.17 -22.86 -2.11
C SER A 95 -0.69 -21.71 -1.58
N GLN A 96 -1.50 -21.98 -0.55
CA GLN A 96 -2.32 -20.95 0.10
C GLN A 96 -1.51 -19.71 0.50
N LYS A 97 -0.30 -19.90 1.02
CA LYS A 97 0.62 -18.81 1.38
C LYS A 97 1.04 -17.98 0.15
N GLN A 98 1.36 -18.63 -0.96
CA GLN A 98 1.73 -17.95 -2.20
C GLN A 98 0.55 -17.18 -2.80
N GLU A 99 -0.65 -17.72 -2.73
CA GLU A 99 -1.87 -17.01 -3.15
C GLU A 99 -2.13 -15.79 -2.29
N GLN A 100 -1.98 -15.90 -0.96
CA GLN A 100 -2.10 -14.76 -0.05
C GLN A 100 -1.05 -13.68 -0.35
N MET A 101 0.20 -14.06 -0.62
CA MET A 101 1.26 -13.13 -1.02
C MET A 101 0.94 -12.43 -2.35
N LEU A 102 0.52 -13.19 -3.36
CA LEU A 102 0.17 -12.65 -4.67
C LEU A 102 -1.02 -11.68 -4.57
N SER A 103 -2.05 -12.09 -3.85
CA SER A 103 -3.20 -11.25 -3.53
C SER A 103 -2.78 -9.93 -2.87
N LEU A 104 -1.97 -9.99 -1.80
CA LEU A 104 -1.51 -8.79 -1.11
C LEU A 104 -0.74 -7.87 -2.06
N GLN A 105 0.15 -8.44 -2.88
CA GLN A 105 0.91 -7.68 -3.86
C GLN A 105 -0.01 -7.00 -4.89
N LEU A 106 -0.99 -7.72 -5.43
CA LEU A 106 -1.98 -7.17 -6.37
C LEU A 106 -2.85 -6.09 -5.72
N HIS A 107 -3.24 -6.26 -4.45
CA HIS A 107 -3.97 -5.26 -3.69
C HIS A 107 -3.15 -3.96 -3.55
N VAL A 108 -1.87 -4.07 -3.16
CA VAL A 108 -0.97 -2.92 -3.06
C VAL A 108 -0.78 -2.25 -4.41
N MET A 109 -0.60 -3.03 -5.49
CA MET A 109 -0.52 -2.51 -6.85
C MET A 109 -1.80 -1.78 -7.26
N GLN A 110 -2.97 -2.39 -7.09
CA GLN A 110 -4.26 -1.82 -7.48
C GLN A 110 -4.54 -0.49 -6.79
N ARG A 111 -4.26 -0.39 -5.48
CA ARG A 111 -4.43 0.86 -4.72
C ARG A 111 -3.49 1.97 -5.17
N ARG A 112 -2.37 1.60 -5.77
CA ARG A 112 -1.30 2.51 -6.21
C ARG A 112 -1.26 2.69 -7.73
N LEU A 113 -2.12 2.02 -8.50
CA LEU A 113 -2.34 2.28 -9.91
C LEU A 113 -2.94 3.69 -10.03
N ASP A 114 -2.13 4.61 -10.54
CA ASP A 114 -2.61 5.91 -10.95
C ASP A 114 -2.86 5.85 -12.46
N TYR A 115 -4.12 5.60 -12.83
CA TYR A 115 -4.55 5.49 -14.24
C TYR A 115 -4.10 6.68 -15.11
N ARG A 116 -3.80 7.83 -14.51
CA ARG A 116 -3.31 9.03 -15.19
C ARG A 116 -1.88 8.89 -15.77
N GLN A 117 -1.09 7.91 -15.31
CA GLN A 117 0.24 7.63 -15.87
C GLN A 117 0.19 6.66 -17.06
N ILE A 118 -0.92 5.95 -17.26
CA ILE A 118 -1.07 4.94 -18.33
C ILE A 118 -1.57 5.58 -19.63
N ILE A 119 -2.28 6.71 -19.56
CA ILE A 119 -2.87 7.40 -20.73
C ILE A 119 -1.85 8.34 -21.42
N LYS A 120 -0.62 8.44 -20.90
CA LYS A 120 0.46 9.18 -21.57
C LYS A 120 1.38 8.21 -22.32
N ASN A 121 0.84 7.56 -23.35
CA ASN A 121 1.61 6.93 -24.43
C ASN A 121 0.81 7.13 -25.72
#